data_AF-A0A920VKI3-F1
#
_entry.id   AF-A0A920VKI3-F1
#
_cell.length_a   1.000
_cell.length_b   1.000
_cell.length_c   1.000
_cell.angle_alpha   90.00
_cell.angle_beta   90.00
_cell.angle_gamma   90.00
#
_symmetry.space_group_name_H-M   'P 1'
#
loop_
_entity.id
_entity.type
_entity.pdbx_description
1 polymer ?
#
loop_
_entity_poly.entity_id
_entity_poly.type
_entity_poly.pdbx_seq_one_letter_code
_entity_poly.pdbx_strand_id
1 'polypeptide(L)'
;MIGQVYPGFIQRFRVEPNELESETPYIEFNLEFTRNGFGLAALERKSFEYEVDAAIDWASAAQQFSGLPVWSADALLTTYRELEARFPYYDFRTVAVDRYDGPEGPVPVALAVREIEPLGIQDPNWQNRVLRERYVEGMGAVASLASTRTPEGRPPMLISGIPPEVADGSSPLEGLDLEFSQVFFGTRTQDYAVVNPSAEQFQALDGTVGVPGVDFPKGIELGSRVTTGLLAWRFRDWNLLFSSELNSESNFIYRRRVADRIRAIAPFLLIPEQPYPIVANGRVMWMTEGFIGSRTFPLSSTQYLGAFGSDLTYVRNSVKVLVDGVTGEVAFYRVPVDDPILDAYQLAFPELFRPMTEMPEEARKHLRYSREFLNLQSRVLLQYHQETAPHSTANRMSGLPPRN
;
A
#
# COMPACT_ATOMS: atom_id res chain seq x y z
N MET A 1 -12.07 50.53 13.21
CA MET A 1 -12.05 51.21 11.89
C MET A 1 -10.68 51.75 11.46
N ILE A 2 -9.66 51.86 12.34
CA ILE A 2 -8.28 52.23 11.93
C ILE A 2 -7.52 51.05 11.27
N GLY A 3 -7.92 49.80 11.54
CA GLY A 3 -7.30 48.60 10.96
C GLY A 3 -7.69 48.23 9.52
N GLN A 4 -8.61 48.96 8.87
CA GLN A 4 -9.01 48.74 7.47
C GLN A 4 -8.58 49.88 6.53
N VAL A 5 -8.34 51.07 7.06
CA VAL A 5 -7.90 52.24 6.26
C VAL A 5 -6.41 52.11 5.90
N TYR A 6 -5.60 51.56 6.81
CA TYR A 6 -4.16 51.39 6.60
C TYR A 6 -3.80 50.34 5.53
N PRO A 7 -4.43 49.14 5.47
CA PRO A 7 -4.24 48.18 4.38
C PRO A 7 -4.69 48.73 3.01
N GLY A 8 -5.86 49.39 2.94
CA GLY A 8 -6.36 49.95 1.68
C GLY A 8 -5.52 51.09 1.11
N PHE A 9 -4.83 51.86 1.97
CA PHE A 9 -3.91 52.92 1.54
C PHE A 9 -2.57 52.36 1.04
N ILE A 10 -2.00 51.36 1.72
CA ILE A 10 -0.82 50.62 1.23
C ILE A 10 -1.14 49.93 -0.11
N GLN A 11 -2.32 49.31 -0.22
CA GLN A 11 -2.72 48.61 -1.43
C GLN A 11 -2.86 49.55 -2.64
N ARG A 12 -3.51 50.71 -2.47
CA ARG A 12 -3.77 51.66 -3.56
C ARG A 12 -2.58 52.53 -3.98
N PHE A 13 -1.63 52.80 -3.09
CA PHE A 13 -0.54 53.75 -3.35
C PHE A 13 0.86 53.13 -3.39
N ARG A 14 1.03 51.88 -2.96
CA ARG A 14 2.33 51.17 -2.96
C ARG A 14 2.28 49.84 -3.69
N VAL A 15 1.19 49.08 -3.55
CA VAL A 15 1.01 47.78 -4.22
C VAL A 15 0.48 47.98 -5.64
N GLU A 16 -0.70 48.55 -5.88
CA GLU A 16 -1.25 48.73 -7.24
C GLU A 16 -0.30 49.38 -8.28
N PRO A 17 0.59 50.35 -7.93
CA PRO A 17 1.57 50.90 -8.88
C PRO A 17 2.83 50.04 -9.10
N ASN A 18 3.14 49.11 -8.17
CA ASN A 18 4.33 48.27 -8.17
C ASN A 18 4.03 46.86 -7.61
N GLU A 19 2.92 46.30 -8.10
CA GLU A 19 2.22 45.13 -7.52
C GLU A 19 3.11 43.90 -7.67
N LEU A 20 3.75 43.79 -8.83
CA LEU A 20 4.66 42.71 -9.14
C LEU A 20 5.88 42.68 -8.19
N GLU A 21 6.57 43.80 -7.95
CA GLU A 21 7.74 43.81 -7.03
C GLU A 21 7.34 43.57 -5.57
N SER A 22 6.16 44.04 -5.16
CA SER A 22 5.67 43.87 -3.79
C SER A 22 5.14 42.46 -3.52
N GLU A 23 4.58 41.79 -4.53
CA GLU A 23 4.03 40.43 -4.41
C GLU A 23 5.03 39.33 -4.75
N THR A 24 6.08 39.64 -5.53
CA THR A 24 7.12 38.67 -5.94
C THR A 24 7.66 37.85 -4.77
N PRO A 25 8.09 38.42 -3.63
CA PRO A 25 8.62 37.61 -2.52
C PRO A 25 7.59 36.62 -1.97
N TYR A 26 6.31 36.99 -1.90
CA TYR A 26 5.26 36.11 -1.41
C TYR A 26 4.91 35.01 -2.41
N ILE A 27 4.95 35.32 -3.70
CA ILE A 27 4.81 34.33 -4.77
C ILE A 27 5.98 33.34 -4.71
N GLU A 28 7.22 33.82 -4.60
CA GLU A 28 8.41 33.00 -4.48
C GLU A 28 8.36 32.10 -3.24
N PHE A 29 7.96 32.63 -2.08
CA PHE A 29 7.76 31.79 -0.90
C PHE A 29 6.66 30.75 -1.12
N ASN A 30 5.53 31.10 -1.74
CA ASN A 30 4.50 30.12 -2.02
C ASN A 30 5.00 29.03 -2.97
N LEU A 31 5.75 29.39 -4.01
CA LEU A 31 6.37 28.43 -4.94
C LEU A 31 7.33 27.50 -4.19
N GLU A 32 8.26 28.06 -3.42
CA GLU A 32 9.27 27.31 -2.66
C GLU A 32 8.64 26.39 -1.62
N PHE A 33 7.78 26.92 -0.75
CA PHE A 33 7.16 26.16 0.34
C PHE A 33 6.15 25.14 -0.17
N THR A 34 5.42 25.42 -1.26
CA THR A 34 4.54 24.39 -1.86
C THR A 34 5.39 23.25 -2.43
N ARG A 35 6.44 23.58 -3.19
CA ARG A 35 7.33 22.54 -3.74
C ARG A 35 8.02 21.74 -2.64
N ASN A 36 8.49 22.39 -1.59
CA ASN A 36 9.02 21.70 -0.42
C ASN A 36 7.93 20.84 0.23
N GLY A 37 6.75 21.38 0.53
CA GLY A 37 5.63 20.67 1.15
C GLY A 37 5.27 19.34 0.48
N PHE A 38 5.39 19.25 -0.84
CA PHE A 38 5.08 18.04 -1.62
C PHE A 38 6.31 17.26 -2.13
N GLY A 39 7.51 17.57 -1.64
CA GLY A 39 8.73 16.81 -1.96
C GLY A 39 9.23 17.03 -3.39
N LEU A 40 8.95 18.20 -3.96
CA LEU A 40 9.32 18.60 -5.32
C LEU A 40 10.58 19.48 -5.37
N ALA A 41 11.12 19.87 -4.21
CA ALA A 41 12.30 20.74 -4.14
C ALA A 41 13.57 20.07 -4.71
N ALA A 42 13.69 18.74 -4.61
CA ALA A 42 14.83 17.97 -5.10
C ALA A 42 14.63 17.38 -6.52
N LEU A 43 13.64 17.88 -7.28
CA LEU A 43 13.42 17.42 -8.64
C LEU A 43 14.58 17.81 -9.56
N GLU A 44 15.16 16.82 -10.24
CA GLU A 44 16.17 17.04 -11.27
C GLU A 44 15.50 17.17 -12.64
N ARG A 45 15.72 18.30 -13.33
CA ARG A 45 15.28 18.47 -14.72
C ARG A 45 16.38 17.99 -15.66
N LYS A 46 16.07 17.03 -16.52
CA LYS A 46 16.94 16.57 -17.61
C LYS A 46 16.36 17.03 -18.93
N SER A 47 17.18 17.69 -19.75
CA SER A 47 16.82 17.99 -21.13
C SER A 47 16.76 16.68 -21.91
N PHE A 48 15.64 16.41 -22.55
CA PHE A 48 15.49 15.30 -23.47
C PHE A 48 15.52 15.87 -24.90
N GLU A 49 16.58 15.55 -25.64
CA GLU A 49 16.67 15.90 -27.06
C GLU A 49 15.77 14.94 -27.84
N TYR A 50 14.62 15.44 -28.28
CA TYR A 50 13.68 14.67 -29.09
C TYR A 50 13.90 14.97 -30.58
N GLU A 51 14.29 13.96 -31.34
CA GLU A 51 14.39 14.03 -32.79
C GLU A 51 13.09 13.53 -33.42
N VAL A 52 12.30 14.43 -34.02
CA VAL A 52 10.99 14.13 -34.62
C VAL A 52 11.08 13.10 -35.75
N ASP A 53 12.18 13.11 -36.51
CA ASP A 53 12.36 12.33 -37.74
C ASP A 53 13.26 11.10 -37.57
N ALA A 54 13.60 10.73 -36.33
CA ALA A 54 14.42 9.55 -36.08
C ALA A 54 13.67 8.27 -36.50
N ALA A 55 14.31 7.45 -37.34
CA ALA A 55 13.75 6.17 -37.74
C ALA A 55 13.61 5.24 -36.52
N ILE A 56 12.40 4.77 -36.25
CA ILE A 56 12.12 3.85 -35.15
C ILE A 56 12.52 2.43 -35.58
N ASP A 57 13.45 1.82 -34.84
CA ASP A 57 13.67 0.38 -34.92
C ASP A 57 12.57 -0.36 -34.15
N TRP A 58 11.54 -0.77 -34.89
CA TRP A 58 10.40 -1.51 -34.33
C TRP A 58 10.79 -2.85 -33.71
N ALA A 59 11.89 -3.48 -34.14
CA ALA A 59 12.34 -4.72 -33.52
C ALA A 59 12.90 -4.46 -32.12
N SER A 60 13.73 -3.42 -31.97
CA SER A 60 14.22 -2.97 -30.66
C SER A 60 13.07 -2.51 -29.76
N ALA A 61 12.13 -1.71 -30.29
CA ALA A 61 10.97 -1.25 -29.55
C ALA A 61 10.09 -2.43 -29.07
N ALA A 62 9.81 -3.39 -29.94
CA ALA A 62 9.06 -4.60 -29.57
C ALA A 62 9.75 -5.39 -28.46
N GLN A 63 11.09 -5.50 -28.49
CA GLN A 63 11.85 -6.16 -27.44
C GLN A 63 11.73 -5.41 -26.10
N GLN A 64 11.78 -4.08 -26.10
CA GLN A 64 11.62 -3.26 -24.89
C GLN A 64 10.23 -3.41 -24.26
N PHE A 65 9.19 -3.59 -25.07
CA PHE A 65 7.81 -3.74 -24.59
C PHE A 65 7.40 -5.19 -24.28
N SER A 66 8.20 -6.18 -24.66
CA SER A 66 7.86 -7.60 -24.50
C SER A 66 7.65 -8.05 -23.05
N GLY A 67 8.24 -7.33 -22.09
CA GLY A 67 8.11 -7.56 -20.65
C GLY A 67 7.00 -6.77 -19.96
N LEU A 68 6.17 -6.02 -20.68
CA LEU A 68 5.08 -5.26 -20.05
C LEU A 68 3.88 -6.15 -19.71
N PRO A 69 3.17 -5.89 -18.59
CA PRO A 69 1.91 -6.55 -18.30
C PRO A 69 0.89 -6.33 -19.42
N VAL A 70 0.35 -7.41 -19.96
CA VAL A 70 -0.71 -7.38 -20.99
C VAL A 70 -2.11 -7.53 -20.40
N TRP A 71 -2.20 -7.88 -19.12
CA TRP A 71 -3.45 -8.09 -18.41
C TRP A 71 -3.79 -6.91 -17.50
N SER A 72 -5.07 -6.55 -17.43
CA SER A 72 -5.59 -5.66 -16.39
C SER A 72 -5.83 -6.44 -15.08
N ALA A 73 -5.74 -5.74 -13.95
CA ALA A 73 -6.03 -6.34 -12.65
C ALA A 73 -7.45 -6.93 -12.55
N ASP A 74 -8.44 -6.27 -13.15
CA ASP A 74 -9.84 -6.74 -13.13
C ASP A 74 -10.05 -8.01 -13.99
N ALA A 75 -9.36 -8.11 -15.12
CA ALA A 75 -9.39 -9.30 -15.96
C ALA A 75 -8.78 -10.50 -15.23
N LEU A 76 -7.59 -10.30 -14.63
CA LEU A 76 -6.92 -11.33 -13.82
C LEU A 76 -7.78 -11.74 -12.62
N LEU A 77 -8.40 -10.77 -11.94
CA LEU A 77 -9.26 -11.04 -10.79
C LEU A 77 -10.44 -11.93 -11.17
N THR A 78 -11.06 -11.66 -12.32
CA THR A 78 -12.17 -12.46 -12.85
C THR A 78 -11.70 -13.87 -13.17
N THR A 79 -10.56 -14.01 -13.85
CA THR A 79 -9.99 -15.32 -14.18
C THR A 79 -9.59 -16.12 -12.94
N TYR A 80 -8.97 -15.49 -11.94
CA TYR A 80 -8.61 -16.17 -10.70
C TYR A 80 -9.84 -16.63 -9.91
N ARG A 81 -10.92 -15.85 -9.88
CA ARG A 81 -12.18 -16.29 -9.28
C ARG A 81 -12.76 -17.52 -10.00
N GLU A 82 -12.72 -17.52 -11.32
CA GLU A 82 -13.24 -18.65 -12.11
C GLU A 82 -12.43 -19.93 -11.91
N LEU A 83 -11.09 -19.82 -11.90
CA LEU A 83 -10.19 -20.98 -11.88
C LEU A 83 -9.84 -21.46 -10.46
N GLU A 84 -9.68 -20.51 -9.52
CA GLU A 84 -8.99 -20.75 -8.25
C GLU A 84 -9.86 -20.47 -7.00
N ALA A 85 -11.04 -19.85 -7.14
CA ALA A 85 -12.02 -19.71 -6.05
C ALA A 85 -12.98 -20.91 -6.02
N ARG A 86 -12.42 -22.13 -5.98
CA ARG A 86 -13.16 -23.41 -6.09
C ARG A 86 -14.25 -23.61 -5.02
N PHE A 87 -14.11 -22.93 -3.89
CA PHE A 87 -15.05 -23.00 -2.78
C PHE A 87 -15.66 -21.63 -2.52
N PRO A 88 -16.97 -21.53 -2.26
CA PRO A 88 -17.67 -20.25 -2.14
C PRO A 88 -17.18 -19.37 -0.98
N TYR A 89 -16.61 -19.98 0.07
CA TYR A 89 -16.04 -19.29 1.23
C TYR A 89 -14.61 -18.79 1.00
N TYR A 90 -14.05 -18.98 -0.19
CA TYR A 90 -12.80 -18.37 -0.62
C TYR A 90 -13.05 -17.38 -1.76
N ASP A 91 -12.41 -16.22 -1.70
CA ASP A 91 -12.48 -15.21 -2.76
C ASP A 91 -11.17 -14.41 -2.83
N PHE A 92 -10.97 -13.75 -3.97
CA PHE A 92 -9.90 -12.80 -4.19
C PHE A 92 -10.46 -11.38 -4.15
N ARG A 93 -9.80 -10.46 -3.44
CA ARG A 93 -10.22 -9.05 -3.36
C ARG A 93 -9.64 -8.20 -4.49
N THR A 94 -8.36 -8.41 -4.76
CA THR A 94 -7.56 -7.63 -5.71
C THR A 94 -6.47 -8.52 -6.29
N VAL A 95 -5.94 -8.11 -7.44
CA VAL A 95 -4.71 -8.65 -8.02
C VAL A 95 -3.69 -7.53 -8.05
N ALA A 96 -2.51 -7.79 -7.51
CA ALA A 96 -1.36 -6.90 -7.65
C ALA A 96 -0.42 -7.45 -8.72
N VAL A 97 0.19 -6.57 -9.50
CA VAL A 97 1.31 -6.93 -10.37
C VAL A 97 2.57 -6.44 -9.71
N ASP A 98 3.56 -7.32 -9.59
CA ASP A 98 4.88 -7.00 -9.08
C ASP A 98 5.95 -7.67 -9.94
N ARG A 99 7.21 -7.33 -9.69
CA ARG A 99 8.39 -7.83 -10.41
C ARG A 99 9.10 -8.89 -9.58
N TYR A 100 9.49 -9.99 -10.23
CA TYR A 100 10.31 -11.04 -9.65
C TYR A 100 11.55 -11.23 -10.51
N ASP A 101 12.66 -11.63 -9.89
CA ASP A 101 13.91 -11.88 -10.58
C ASP A 101 13.81 -13.22 -11.32
N GLY A 102 13.91 -13.17 -12.66
CA GLY A 102 14.01 -14.35 -13.51
C GLY A 102 15.38 -14.45 -14.19
N PRO A 103 15.66 -15.57 -14.89
CA PRO A 103 16.97 -15.80 -15.51
C PRO A 103 17.40 -14.74 -16.53
N GLU A 104 16.45 -14.12 -17.22
CA GLU A 104 16.68 -13.11 -18.26
C GLU A 104 16.43 -11.68 -17.78
N GLY A 105 16.14 -11.49 -16.48
CA GLY A 105 15.82 -10.21 -15.87
C GLY A 105 14.45 -10.18 -15.18
N PRO A 106 13.94 -8.97 -14.83
CA PRO A 106 12.70 -8.82 -14.09
C PRO A 106 11.48 -9.32 -14.90
N VAL A 107 10.69 -10.18 -14.27
CA VAL A 107 9.46 -10.75 -14.84
C VAL A 107 8.25 -10.20 -14.09
N PRO A 108 7.23 -9.65 -14.78
CA PRO A 108 6.01 -9.20 -14.12
C PRO A 108 5.13 -10.40 -13.76
N VAL A 109 4.82 -10.52 -12.47
CA VAL A 109 3.96 -11.56 -11.90
C VAL A 109 2.71 -10.88 -11.33
N ALA A 110 1.56 -11.41 -11.71
CA ALA A 110 0.30 -11.09 -11.06
C ALA A 110 0.13 -12.01 -9.84
N LEU A 111 -0.22 -11.44 -8.70
CA LEU A 111 -0.39 -12.13 -7.41
C LEU A 111 -1.71 -11.71 -6.77
N ALA A 112 -2.45 -12.69 -6.26
CA ALA A 112 -3.65 -12.47 -5.47
C ALA A 112 -3.70 -13.42 -4.29
N VAL A 113 -4.26 -12.96 -3.18
CA VAL A 113 -4.38 -13.77 -1.96
C VAL A 113 -5.79 -14.30 -1.85
N ARG A 114 -5.91 -15.59 -1.58
CA ARG A 114 -7.20 -16.26 -1.39
C ARG A 114 -7.65 -16.02 0.05
N GLU A 115 -8.54 -15.05 0.23
CA GLU A 115 -9.07 -14.66 1.54
C GLU A 115 -10.42 -15.36 1.81
N ILE A 116 -10.82 -15.46 3.09
CA ILE A 116 -12.17 -15.93 3.45
C ILE A 116 -13.24 -14.93 3.00
N GLU A 117 -14.29 -15.44 2.35
CA GLU A 117 -15.55 -14.74 2.08
C GLU A 117 -16.63 -15.26 3.06
N PRO A 118 -16.91 -14.54 4.16
CA PRO A 118 -17.85 -15.00 5.17
C PRO A 118 -19.27 -15.25 4.64
N LEU A 119 -19.67 -14.56 3.57
CA LEU A 119 -20.98 -14.74 2.95
C LEU A 119 -21.08 -16.04 2.14
N GLY A 120 -19.95 -16.66 1.80
CA GLY A 120 -19.90 -17.94 1.11
C GLY A 120 -19.84 -19.16 2.02
N ILE A 121 -19.79 -18.96 3.35
CA ILE A 121 -19.81 -20.05 4.33
C ILE A 121 -21.22 -20.69 4.35
N GLN A 122 -21.27 -21.98 4.06
CA GLN A 122 -22.49 -22.79 4.21
C GLN A 122 -22.80 -23.01 5.69
N ASP A 123 -24.08 -22.95 6.05
CA ASP A 123 -24.55 -23.01 7.45
C ASP A 123 -23.79 -22.06 8.38
N PRO A 124 -23.94 -20.74 8.21
CA PRO A 124 -23.10 -19.75 8.85
C PRO A 124 -23.46 -19.52 10.34
N ASN A 125 -23.36 -20.57 11.14
CA ASN A 125 -23.46 -20.54 12.59
C ASN A 125 -22.17 -19.97 13.22
N TRP A 126 -22.22 -19.72 14.52
CA TRP A 126 -21.11 -19.12 15.26
C TRP A 126 -19.83 -19.96 15.18
N GLN A 127 -19.94 -21.27 15.35
CA GLN A 127 -18.80 -22.20 15.28
C GLN A 127 -18.10 -22.12 13.90
N ASN A 128 -18.88 -22.13 12.83
CA ASN A 128 -18.36 -22.04 11.46
C ASN A 128 -17.71 -20.70 11.18
N ARG A 129 -18.23 -19.60 11.72
CA ARG A 129 -17.65 -18.26 11.48
C ARG A 129 -16.41 -17.95 12.33
N VAL A 130 -16.30 -18.56 13.51
CA VAL A 130 -15.35 -18.14 14.55
C VAL A 130 -14.32 -19.19 14.92
N LEU A 131 -14.60 -20.49 14.76
CA LEU A 131 -13.75 -21.58 15.24
C LEU A 131 -13.23 -22.52 14.15
N ARG A 132 -14.01 -22.77 13.11
CA ARG A 132 -13.62 -23.74 12.07
C ARG A 132 -12.42 -23.22 11.29
N GLU A 133 -11.27 -23.87 11.43
CA GLU A 133 -10.00 -23.58 10.74
C GLU A 133 -10.20 -23.15 9.29
N ARG A 134 -10.80 -24.00 8.45
CA ARG A 134 -11.08 -23.72 7.02
C ARG A 134 -11.92 -22.47 6.71
N TYR A 135 -12.57 -21.88 7.71
CA TYR A 135 -13.42 -20.69 7.61
C TYR A 135 -12.87 -19.49 8.38
N VAL A 136 -11.78 -19.68 9.13
CA VAL A 136 -11.12 -18.60 9.89
C VAL A 136 -9.74 -18.27 9.34
N GLU A 137 -9.26 -18.92 8.29
CA GLU A 137 -8.04 -18.54 7.58
C GLU A 137 -8.23 -18.64 6.06
N GLY A 138 -7.60 -17.72 5.33
CA GLY A 138 -7.44 -17.82 3.89
C GLY A 138 -6.44 -18.91 3.51
N MET A 139 -6.24 -19.09 2.19
CA MET A 139 -5.45 -20.20 1.65
C MET A 139 -4.47 -19.69 0.59
N GLY A 140 -3.37 -19.14 1.07
CA GLY A 140 -2.18 -18.78 0.31
C GLY A 140 -2.43 -17.77 -0.79
N ALA A 141 -1.53 -17.77 -1.76
CA ALA A 141 -1.61 -16.92 -2.92
C ALA A 141 -1.74 -17.72 -4.21
N VAL A 142 -2.25 -17.05 -5.23
CA VAL A 142 -2.30 -17.49 -6.61
C VAL A 142 -1.45 -16.53 -7.41
N ALA A 143 -0.57 -17.07 -8.25
CA ALA A 143 0.35 -16.29 -9.06
C ALA A 143 0.29 -16.71 -10.52
N SER A 144 0.45 -15.76 -11.44
CA SER A 144 0.58 -16.03 -12.87
C SER A 144 1.51 -15.03 -13.54
N LEU A 145 2.06 -15.39 -14.70
CA LEU A 145 2.75 -14.41 -15.55
C LEU A 145 1.77 -13.32 -15.99
N ALA A 146 2.20 -12.06 -15.93
CA ALA A 146 1.38 -10.91 -16.32
C ALA A 146 1.68 -10.42 -17.75
N SER A 147 2.79 -10.83 -18.36
CA SER A 147 3.21 -10.40 -19.71
C SER A 147 2.78 -11.32 -20.85
N THR A 148 2.27 -12.51 -20.55
CA THR A 148 2.00 -13.55 -21.57
C THR A 148 0.63 -14.20 -21.40
N ARG A 149 0.24 -15.00 -22.39
CA ARG A 149 -1.00 -15.80 -22.39
C ARG A 149 -0.73 -17.19 -22.96
N THR A 150 -1.48 -18.18 -22.49
CA THR A 150 -1.52 -19.52 -23.09
C THR A 150 -2.25 -19.48 -24.44
N PRO A 151 -2.13 -20.52 -25.29
CA PRO A 151 -2.91 -20.63 -26.53
C PRO A 151 -4.43 -20.55 -26.34
N GLU A 152 -4.92 -20.97 -25.18
CA GLU A 152 -6.33 -20.90 -24.77
C GLU A 152 -6.75 -19.50 -24.30
N GLY A 153 -5.83 -18.54 -24.30
CA GLY A 153 -6.10 -17.17 -23.89
C GLY A 153 -6.20 -16.98 -22.38
N ARG A 154 -5.49 -17.78 -21.58
CA ARG A 154 -5.45 -17.67 -20.11
C ARG A 154 -4.07 -17.16 -19.64
N PRO A 155 -3.97 -16.56 -18.45
CA PRO A 155 -2.67 -16.24 -17.87
C PRO A 155 -1.94 -17.56 -17.49
N PRO A 156 -0.66 -17.73 -17.84
CA PRO A 156 0.10 -18.90 -17.43
C PRO A 156 0.32 -18.91 -15.91
N MET A 157 -0.20 -19.91 -15.22
CA MET A 157 -0.14 -20.01 -13.75
C MET A 157 1.25 -20.40 -13.27
N LEU A 158 1.68 -19.77 -12.17
CA LEU A 158 2.94 -20.03 -11.46
C LEU A 158 2.66 -20.68 -10.11
N ILE A 159 1.66 -20.18 -9.38
CA ILE A 159 1.13 -20.80 -8.15
C ILE A 159 -0.36 -20.98 -8.32
N SER A 160 -0.87 -22.20 -8.12
CA SER A 160 -2.29 -22.53 -8.26
C SER A 160 -2.69 -23.69 -7.33
N GLY A 161 -3.99 -23.95 -7.19
CA GLY A 161 -4.48 -25.07 -6.39
C GLY A 161 -4.84 -24.72 -4.94
N ILE A 162 -5.37 -25.74 -4.24
CA ILE A 162 -5.78 -25.73 -2.84
C ILE A 162 -5.39 -27.11 -2.25
N PRO A 163 -4.29 -27.21 -1.47
CA PRO A 163 -3.33 -26.16 -1.14
C PRO A 163 -2.59 -25.60 -2.37
N PRO A 164 -2.02 -24.39 -2.28
CA PRO A 164 -1.26 -23.79 -3.38
C PRO A 164 0.02 -24.59 -3.67
N GLU A 165 0.27 -24.88 -4.93
CA GLU A 165 1.47 -25.56 -5.42
C GLU A 165 2.15 -24.69 -6.49
N VAL A 166 3.48 -24.71 -6.51
CA VAL A 166 4.27 -24.09 -7.57
C VAL A 166 4.22 -24.99 -8.81
N ALA A 167 3.87 -24.44 -9.96
CA ALA A 167 3.70 -25.21 -11.19
C ALA A 167 5.02 -25.84 -11.66
N ASP A 168 4.98 -27.14 -11.98
CA ASP A 168 6.09 -27.89 -12.56
C ASP A 168 6.59 -27.24 -13.87
N GLY A 169 7.91 -27.03 -13.96
CA GLY A 169 8.53 -26.42 -15.15
C GLY A 169 8.33 -24.91 -15.30
N SER A 170 7.77 -24.23 -14.28
CA SER A 170 7.87 -22.78 -14.19
C SER A 170 9.35 -22.35 -14.18
N SER A 171 9.65 -21.22 -14.83
CA SER A 171 10.99 -20.63 -14.72
C SER A 171 11.23 -20.34 -13.23
N PRO A 172 12.37 -20.72 -12.65
CA PRO A 172 12.65 -20.46 -11.24
C PRO A 172 12.67 -18.95 -11.03
N LEU A 173 11.57 -18.41 -10.50
CA LEU A 173 11.48 -17.03 -10.09
C LEU A 173 11.97 -16.97 -8.65
N GLU A 174 13.06 -16.25 -8.43
CA GLU A 174 13.63 -16.09 -7.10
C GLU A 174 12.64 -15.34 -6.20
N GLY A 175 12.41 -15.86 -4.99
CA GLY A 175 11.51 -15.24 -4.01
C GLY A 175 10.02 -15.52 -4.19
N LEU A 176 9.62 -16.34 -5.18
CA LEU A 176 8.23 -16.79 -5.34
C LEU A 176 8.01 -18.20 -4.74
N ASP A 177 8.49 -18.41 -3.52
CA ASP A 177 8.31 -19.67 -2.79
C ASP A 177 7.33 -19.48 -1.62
N LEU A 178 6.25 -20.25 -1.61
CA LEU A 178 5.18 -20.15 -0.63
C LEU A 178 5.10 -21.45 0.19
N GLU A 179 5.74 -21.44 1.36
CA GLU A 179 5.77 -22.55 2.30
C GLU A 179 4.50 -22.59 3.17
N PHE A 180 4.02 -21.43 3.63
CA PHE A 180 2.82 -21.30 4.45
C PHE A 180 1.60 -20.97 3.62
N SER A 181 0.59 -21.84 3.70
CA SER A 181 -0.70 -21.61 3.05
C SER A 181 -1.69 -20.84 3.92
N GLN A 182 -1.53 -20.75 5.24
CA GLN A 182 -2.51 -20.04 6.06
C GLN A 182 -2.45 -18.52 5.84
N VAL A 183 -3.61 -17.86 5.80
CA VAL A 183 -3.69 -16.39 5.77
C VAL A 183 -4.75 -15.90 6.75
N PHE A 184 -4.33 -15.50 7.95
CA PHE A 184 -5.23 -14.96 8.98
C PHE A 184 -5.56 -13.49 8.78
N PHE A 185 -4.66 -12.73 8.16
CA PHE A 185 -4.78 -11.30 7.96
C PHE A 185 -4.84 -10.96 6.48
N GLY A 186 -5.84 -10.17 6.10
CA GLY A 186 -6.11 -9.84 4.71
C GLY A 186 -6.64 -8.43 4.52
N THR A 187 -7.05 -8.11 3.30
CA THR A 187 -7.60 -6.80 2.94
C THR A 187 -9.11 -6.70 3.15
N ARG A 188 -9.79 -7.85 3.26
CA ARG A 188 -11.21 -7.94 3.55
C ARG A 188 -11.49 -7.69 5.04
N THR A 189 -12.61 -7.04 5.32
CA THR A 189 -13.13 -6.96 6.69
C THR A 189 -13.59 -8.35 7.11
N GLN A 190 -13.03 -8.85 8.20
CA GLN A 190 -13.42 -10.13 8.79
C GLN A 190 -13.74 -9.92 10.26
N ASP A 191 -14.66 -10.74 10.77
CA ASP A 191 -14.95 -10.83 12.19
C ASP A 191 -13.73 -11.33 12.97
N TYR A 192 -13.85 -11.37 14.29
CA TYR A 192 -12.83 -12.03 15.10
C TYR A 192 -12.85 -13.54 14.83
N ALA A 193 -11.71 -14.19 15.05
CA ALA A 193 -11.57 -15.64 15.03
C ALA A 193 -11.00 -16.10 16.37
N VAL A 194 -11.22 -17.37 16.70
CA VAL A 194 -10.56 -18.02 17.81
C VAL A 194 -9.84 -19.25 17.29
N VAL A 195 -8.53 -19.28 17.48
CA VAL A 195 -7.67 -20.40 17.10
C VAL A 195 -7.46 -21.28 18.32
N ASN A 196 -7.75 -22.56 18.17
CA ASN A 196 -7.51 -23.57 19.19
C ASN A 196 -6.52 -24.59 18.63
N PRO A 197 -5.21 -24.41 18.86
CA PRO A 197 -4.20 -25.27 18.26
C PRO A 197 -4.35 -26.70 18.78
N SER A 198 -4.23 -27.68 17.89
CA SER A 198 -4.31 -29.10 18.23
C SER A 198 -3.43 -29.94 17.33
N ALA A 199 -3.37 -31.24 17.59
CA ALA A 199 -2.67 -32.18 16.72
C ALA A 199 -3.33 -32.35 15.34
N GLU A 200 -4.51 -31.77 15.09
CA GLU A 200 -5.23 -31.87 13.81
C GLU A 200 -5.49 -30.50 13.16
N GLN A 201 -5.38 -29.40 13.90
CA GLN A 201 -5.73 -28.05 13.46
C GLN A 201 -4.65 -27.07 13.89
N PHE A 202 -4.34 -26.12 13.01
CA PHE A 202 -3.34 -25.08 13.22
C PHE A 202 -1.95 -25.67 13.55
N GLN A 203 -1.56 -26.66 12.75
CA GLN A 203 -0.27 -27.33 12.85
C GLN A 203 0.87 -26.43 12.33
N ALA A 204 2.08 -26.68 12.83
CA ALA A 204 3.31 -26.19 12.21
C ALA A 204 3.59 -26.93 10.89
N LEU A 205 4.55 -26.43 10.10
CA LEU A 205 4.94 -27.05 8.82
C LEU A 205 5.43 -28.50 8.94
N ASP A 206 6.00 -28.86 10.09
CA ASP A 206 6.48 -30.21 10.37
C ASP A 206 5.36 -31.17 10.86
N GLY A 207 4.11 -30.69 10.90
CA GLY A 207 2.95 -31.45 11.36
C GLY A 207 2.80 -31.51 12.88
N THR A 208 3.65 -30.84 13.64
CA THR A 208 3.49 -30.70 15.10
C THR A 208 2.43 -29.65 15.44
N VAL A 209 2.04 -29.56 16.71
CA VAL A 209 1.11 -28.51 17.17
C VAL A 209 1.77 -27.15 16.96
N GLY A 210 1.08 -26.25 16.25
CA GLY A 210 1.63 -24.95 15.91
C GLY A 210 1.93 -24.07 17.12
N VAL A 211 2.85 -23.13 16.95
CA VAL A 211 3.29 -22.20 17.98
C VAL A 211 2.64 -20.83 17.76
N PRO A 212 1.96 -20.25 18.78
CA PRO A 212 1.38 -18.92 18.69
C PRO A 212 2.44 -17.85 18.39
N GLY A 213 2.19 -17.03 17.36
CA GLY A 213 3.11 -15.99 16.90
C GLY A 213 4.15 -16.46 15.89
N VAL A 214 4.14 -17.75 15.53
CA VAL A 214 4.99 -18.33 14.48
C VAL A 214 4.13 -18.97 13.40
N ASP A 215 3.31 -19.95 13.77
CA ASP A 215 2.50 -20.72 12.80
C ASP A 215 1.09 -20.15 12.65
N PHE A 216 0.61 -19.41 13.64
CA PHE A 216 -0.67 -18.71 13.63
C PHE A 216 -0.59 -17.45 14.53
N PRO A 217 -1.62 -16.57 14.53
CA PRO A 217 -1.55 -15.33 15.28
C PRO A 217 -1.53 -15.58 16.79
N LYS A 218 -0.60 -14.93 17.49
CA LYS A 218 -0.51 -15.02 18.97
C LYS A 218 -1.83 -14.64 19.66
N GLY A 219 -2.55 -13.64 19.13
CA GLY A 219 -3.87 -13.25 19.64
C GLY A 219 -3.88 -12.85 21.11
N ILE A 220 -5.06 -12.97 21.73
CA ILE A 220 -5.28 -12.82 23.17
C ILE A 220 -5.67 -14.20 23.72
N GLU A 221 -4.85 -14.76 24.61
CA GLU A 221 -5.14 -16.03 25.27
C GLU A 221 -6.44 -15.94 26.10
N LEU A 222 -7.31 -16.94 25.95
CA LEU A 222 -8.59 -17.07 26.66
C LEU A 222 -8.45 -17.83 28.00
N GLY A 223 -7.25 -17.89 28.57
CA GLY A 223 -6.95 -18.57 29.83
C GLY A 223 -7.72 -18.05 31.06
N SER A 224 -8.14 -16.78 31.04
CA SER A 224 -8.89 -16.16 32.14
C SER A 224 -10.34 -15.91 31.75
N ARG A 225 -11.28 -16.42 32.58
CA ARG A 225 -12.72 -16.15 32.44
C ARG A 225 -13.07 -14.67 32.48
N VAL A 226 -12.24 -13.84 33.14
CA VAL A 226 -12.40 -12.38 33.15
C VAL A 226 -12.06 -11.80 31.77
N THR A 227 -10.94 -12.20 31.18
CA THR A 227 -10.55 -11.80 29.82
C THR A 227 -11.63 -12.20 28.81
N THR A 228 -12.08 -13.45 28.87
CA THR A 228 -13.15 -13.96 28.00
C THR A 228 -14.46 -13.20 28.22
N GLY A 229 -14.82 -12.86 29.46
CA GLY A 229 -16.01 -12.06 29.77
C GLY A 229 -15.95 -10.63 29.24
N LEU A 230 -14.78 -9.98 29.32
CA LEU A 230 -14.58 -8.64 28.74
C LEU A 230 -14.64 -8.66 27.21
N LEU A 231 -14.07 -9.69 26.57
CA LEU A 231 -14.17 -9.88 25.13
C LEU A 231 -15.61 -10.16 24.70
N ALA A 232 -16.32 -11.06 25.40
CA ALA A 232 -17.74 -11.34 25.17
C ALA A 232 -18.59 -10.07 25.26
N TRP A 233 -18.35 -9.22 26.26
CA TRP A 233 -19.02 -7.93 26.39
C TRP A 233 -18.67 -6.96 25.26
N ARG A 234 -17.37 -6.82 24.93
CA ARG A 234 -16.86 -5.89 23.91
C ARG A 234 -17.36 -6.21 22.50
N PHE A 235 -17.47 -7.50 22.18
CA PHE A 235 -17.95 -8.00 20.88
C PHE A 235 -19.44 -8.35 20.88
N ARG A 236 -20.11 -8.24 22.04
CA ARG A 236 -21.52 -8.61 22.26
C ARG A 236 -21.81 -10.06 21.85
N ASP A 237 -20.86 -10.94 22.11
CA ASP A 237 -20.94 -12.35 21.76
C ASP A 237 -20.77 -13.24 23.00
N TRP A 238 -21.89 -13.69 23.54
CA TRP A 238 -21.92 -14.54 24.73
C TRP A 238 -21.48 -15.98 24.47
N ASN A 239 -21.42 -16.42 23.19
CA ASN A 239 -20.95 -17.78 22.87
C ASN A 239 -19.49 -17.99 23.30
N LEU A 240 -18.71 -16.91 23.39
CA LEU A 240 -17.34 -16.94 23.93
C LEU A 240 -17.26 -17.46 25.38
N LEU A 241 -18.32 -17.31 26.19
CA LEU A 241 -18.35 -17.81 27.56
C LEU A 241 -18.84 -19.25 27.69
N PHE A 242 -19.73 -19.67 26.78
CA PHE A 242 -20.51 -20.90 26.92
C PHE A 242 -20.12 -22.01 25.94
N SER A 243 -19.32 -21.71 24.91
CA SER A 243 -18.82 -22.73 23.98
C SER A 243 -17.87 -23.70 24.70
N SER A 244 -18.16 -25.00 24.57
CA SER A 244 -17.29 -26.08 25.08
C SER A 244 -16.05 -26.33 24.23
N GLU A 245 -16.00 -25.78 23.01
CA GLU A 245 -14.85 -25.89 22.10
C GLU A 245 -13.73 -24.89 22.46
N LEU A 246 -14.02 -23.95 23.37
CA LEU A 246 -13.05 -22.98 23.88
C LEU A 246 -12.38 -23.51 25.14
N ASN A 247 -11.04 -23.39 25.19
CA ASN A 247 -10.22 -23.78 26.33
C ASN A 247 -9.25 -22.64 26.70
N SER A 248 -8.42 -22.88 27.72
CA SER A 248 -7.45 -21.88 28.19
C SER A 248 -6.31 -21.60 27.21
N GLU A 249 -6.10 -22.47 26.23
CA GLU A 249 -5.05 -22.37 25.20
C GLU A 249 -5.57 -21.69 23.92
N SER A 250 -6.87 -21.37 23.88
CA SER A 250 -7.51 -20.72 22.74
C SER A 250 -7.05 -19.27 22.60
N ASN A 251 -6.73 -18.86 21.38
CA ASN A 251 -6.23 -17.53 21.06
C ASN A 251 -7.28 -16.72 20.30
N PHE A 252 -7.73 -15.62 20.89
CA PHE A 252 -8.69 -14.71 20.30
C PHE A 252 -8.00 -13.69 19.39
N ILE A 253 -8.43 -13.62 18.13
CA ILE A 253 -7.77 -12.86 17.08
C ILE A 253 -8.78 -11.87 16.48
N TYR A 254 -8.44 -10.59 16.50
CA TYR A 254 -9.32 -9.53 16.00
C TYR A 254 -8.56 -8.47 15.21
N ARG A 255 -9.29 -7.48 14.67
CA ARG A 255 -8.79 -6.49 13.70
C ARG A 255 -8.12 -7.17 12.51
N ARG A 256 -8.73 -8.21 11.95
CA ARG A 256 -8.07 -9.07 10.95
C ARG A 256 -7.80 -8.40 9.59
N ARG A 257 -8.40 -7.23 9.36
CA ARG A 257 -8.08 -6.38 8.22
C ARG A 257 -6.74 -5.68 8.43
N VAL A 258 -5.80 -5.87 7.52
CA VAL A 258 -4.44 -5.28 7.54
C VAL A 258 -4.50 -3.77 7.80
N ALA A 259 -5.31 -3.05 7.04
CA ALA A 259 -5.40 -1.60 7.16
C ALA A 259 -6.00 -1.12 8.51
N ASP A 260 -6.85 -1.91 9.16
CA ASP A 260 -7.38 -1.56 10.50
C ASP A 260 -6.34 -1.80 11.59
N ARG A 261 -5.52 -2.85 11.44
CA ARG A 261 -4.40 -3.12 12.36
C ARG A 261 -3.37 -2.02 12.31
N ILE A 262 -2.96 -1.60 11.11
CA ILE A 262 -1.98 -0.53 10.94
C ILE A 262 -2.51 0.77 11.57
N ARG A 263 -3.76 1.17 11.28
CA ARG A 263 -4.38 2.36 11.87
C ARG A 263 -4.56 2.29 13.39
N ALA A 264 -4.76 1.10 13.95
CA ALA A 264 -4.87 0.93 15.39
C ALA A 264 -3.53 1.16 16.10
N ILE A 265 -2.40 0.86 15.43
CA ILE A 265 -1.05 1.03 15.98
C ILE A 265 -0.54 2.46 15.72
N ALA A 266 -0.67 2.94 14.49
CA ALA A 266 -0.16 4.24 14.04
C ALA A 266 -1.28 5.06 13.37
N PRO A 267 -2.24 5.62 14.13
CA PRO A 267 -3.41 6.30 13.58
C PRO A 267 -3.08 7.62 12.85
N PHE A 268 -1.88 8.15 13.06
CA PHE A 268 -1.38 9.37 12.42
C PHE A 268 -0.85 9.14 11.00
N LEU A 269 -0.60 7.89 10.60
CA LEU A 269 -0.16 7.57 9.25
C LEU A 269 -1.34 7.61 8.27
N LEU A 270 -1.15 8.33 7.18
CA LEU A 270 -2.05 8.32 6.03
C LEU A 270 -1.67 7.13 5.13
N ILE A 271 -2.65 6.33 4.74
CA ILE A 271 -2.45 5.12 3.91
C ILE A 271 -3.39 5.25 2.71
N PRO A 272 -2.96 5.95 1.65
CA PRO A 272 -3.81 6.28 0.50
C PRO A 272 -4.06 5.08 -0.43
N GLU A 273 -3.19 4.08 -0.37
CA GLU A 273 -3.25 2.88 -1.19
C GLU A 273 -3.67 1.66 -0.38
N GLN A 274 -4.37 0.71 -1.01
CA GLN A 274 -4.60 -0.59 -0.38
C GLN A 274 -3.27 -1.34 -0.25
N PRO A 275 -3.08 -2.11 0.83
CA PRO A 275 -1.96 -3.03 0.94
C PRO A 275 -1.93 -4.00 -0.23
N TYR A 276 -0.74 -4.29 -0.75
CA TYR A 276 -0.53 -5.26 -1.81
C TYR A 276 0.19 -6.49 -1.26
N PRO A 277 -0.14 -7.69 -1.76
CA PRO A 277 0.52 -8.90 -1.31
C PRO A 277 1.88 -9.05 -2.00
N ILE A 278 2.81 -9.64 -1.28
CA ILE A 278 4.10 -10.14 -1.77
C ILE A 278 4.33 -11.53 -1.15
N VAL A 279 5.20 -12.32 -1.76
CA VAL A 279 5.72 -13.53 -1.12
C VAL A 279 7.10 -13.19 -0.56
N ALA A 280 7.30 -13.46 0.73
CA ALA A 280 8.59 -13.29 1.39
C ALA A 280 8.69 -14.23 2.58
N ASN A 281 9.86 -14.83 2.79
CA ASN A 281 10.16 -15.82 3.83
C ASN A 281 9.14 -16.97 3.84
N GLY A 282 8.77 -17.49 2.67
CA GLY A 282 7.80 -18.57 2.55
C GLY A 282 6.34 -18.19 2.87
N ARG A 283 6.04 -16.91 3.10
CA ARG A 283 4.73 -16.44 3.57
C ARG A 283 4.14 -15.35 2.68
N VAL A 284 2.82 -15.22 2.70
CA VAL A 284 2.14 -14.02 2.20
C VAL A 284 2.38 -12.87 3.17
N MET A 285 3.03 -11.81 2.68
CA MET A 285 3.20 -10.56 3.42
C MET A 285 2.43 -9.43 2.73
N TRP A 286 1.83 -8.55 3.51
CA TRP A 286 1.15 -7.36 3.00
C TRP A 286 2.03 -6.13 3.17
N MET A 287 2.37 -5.50 2.05
CA MET A 287 3.14 -4.26 2.04
C MET A 287 2.21 -3.08 1.79
N THR A 288 2.45 -1.96 2.48
CA THR A 288 1.76 -0.70 2.18
C THR A 288 2.63 0.52 2.49
N GLU A 289 2.18 1.65 1.97
CA GLU A 289 2.87 2.93 1.99
C GLU A 289 2.24 3.82 3.08
N GLY A 290 3.06 4.23 4.05
CA GLY A 290 2.67 5.07 5.18
C GLY A 290 3.19 6.50 5.01
N PHE A 291 2.25 7.44 4.96
CA PHE A 291 2.55 8.84 4.75
C PHE A 291 2.35 9.66 6.01
N ILE A 292 3.22 10.64 6.21
CA ILE A 292 3.00 11.72 7.16
C ILE A 292 2.46 12.92 6.39
N GLY A 293 1.35 13.47 6.88
CA GLY A 293 0.70 14.63 6.26
C GLY A 293 0.40 15.72 7.28
N SER A 294 0.39 16.96 6.82
CA SER A 294 -0.03 18.11 7.62
C SER A 294 -0.87 19.08 6.79
N ARG A 295 -1.75 19.81 7.47
CA ARG A 295 -2.59 20.88 6.89
C ARG A 295 -2.03 22.28 7.14
N THR A 296 -0.94 22.39 7.91
CA THR A 296 -0.47 23.65 8.48
C THR A 296 0.97 23.97 8.13
N PHE A 297 1.54 23.29 7.13
CA PHE A 297 2.86 23.65 6.62
C PHE A 297 2.82 25.07 6.05
N PRO A 298 3.68 25.98 6.54
CA PRO A 298 3.56 27.41 6.29
C PRO A 298 3.74 27.74 4.82
N LEU A 299 2.97 28.71 4.31
CA LEU A 299 3.08 29.30 2.97
C LEU A 299 2.88 28.32 1.80
N SER A 300 2.63 27.04 2.07
CA SER A 300 2.31 26.03 1.07
C SER A 300 0.83 26.04 0.72
N SER A 301 0.54 25.85 -0.56
CA SER A 301 -0.81 25.77 -1.07
C SER A 301 -1.48 24.46 -0.73
N THR A 302 -2.74 24.55 -0.34
CA THR A 302 -3.58 23.39 -0.04
C THR A 302 -3.81 22.55 -1.29
N GLN A 303 -3.60 21.24 -1.16
CA GLN A 303 -3.84 20.25 -2.19
C GLN A 303 -4.76 19.17 -1.63
N TYR A 304 -5.79 18.85 -2.41
CA TYR A 304 -6.71 17.77 -2.09
C TYR A 304 -6.53 16.61 -3.07
N LEU A 305 -6.25 15.42 -2.56
CA LEU A 305 -6.38 14.18 -3.31
C LEU A 305 -7.21 13.21 -2.49
N GLY A 306 -8.35 12.76 -3.05
CA GLY A 306 -9.33 11.95 -2.31
C GLY A 306 -8.77 10.68 -1.68
N ALA A 307 -7.70 10.10 -2.25
CA ALA A 307 -6.98 8.97 -1.68
C ALA A 307 -6.43 9.25 -0.25
N PHE A 308 -6.03 10.49 0.03
CA PHE A 308 -5.54 10.91 1.35
C PHE A 308 -6.67 11.37 2.31
N GLY A 309 -7.91 11.45 1.81
CA GLY A 309 -9.11 11.78 2.61
C GLY A 309 -9.09 13.16 3.28
N SER A 310 -8.16 14.03 2.91
CA SER A 310 -7.95 15.31 3.57
C SER A 310 -7.23 16.32 2.69
N ASP A 311 -7.49 17.59 2.97
CA ASP A 311 -6.71 18.73 2.48
C ASP A 311 -5.34 18.72 3.15
N LEU A 312 -4.27 18.79 2.37
CA LEU A 312 -2.88 18.77 2.86
C LEU A 312 -2.11 19.95 2.30
N THR A 313 -1.18 20.49 3.08
CA THR A 313 -0.16 21.44 2.63
C THR A 313 1.26 20.85 2.72
N TYR A 314 1.38 19.66 3.31
CA TYR A 314 2.60 18.88 3.39
C TYR A 314 2.28 17.39 3.36
N VAL A 315 3.11 16.63 2.66
CA VAL A 315 3.08 15.17 2.69
C VAL A 315 4.44 14.58 2.36
N ARG A 316 4.77 13.48 3.05
CA ARG A 316 5.96 12.67 2.81
C ARG A 316 5.62 11.20 2.86
N ASN A 317 6.21 10.43 1.94
CA ASN A 317 6.20 8.98 1.99
C ASN A 317 7.34 8.51 2.91
N SER A 318 7.02 8.41 4.20
CA SER A 318 8.02 8.37 5.26
C SER A 318 8.20 6.99 5.85
N VAL A 319 7.21 6.10 5.65
CA VAL A 319 7.16 4.80 6.30
C VAL A 319 6.73 3.75 5.29
N LYS A 320 7.44 2.63 5.24
CA LYS A 320 6.97 1.39 4.60
C LYS A 320 6.43 0.49 5.69
N VAL A 321 5.27 -0.11 5.49
CA VAL A 321 4.63 -0.98 6.49
C VAL A 321 4.51 -2.38 5.93
N LEU A 322 5.02 -3.34 6.67
CA LEU A 322 4.94 -4.76 6.36
C LEU A 322 4.06 -5.45 7.40
N VAL A 323 3.11 -6.25 6.95
CA VAL A 323 2.23 -7.05 7.82
C VAL A 323 2.29 -8.50 7.42
N ASP A 324 2.64 -9.37 8.36
CA ASP A 324 2.63 -10.81 8.15
C ASP A 324 1.19 -11.34 8.01
N GLY A 325 0.89 -12.01 6.90
CA GLY A 325 -0.43 -12.59 6.62
C GLY A 325 -0.81 -13.73 7.57
N VAL A 326 0.18 -14.43 8.14
CA VAL A 326 0.01 -15.54 9.08
C VAL A 326 -0.07 -15.01 10.51
N THR A 327 0.95 -14.31 10.99
CA THR A 327 1.07 -13.95 12.42
C THR A 327 0.39 -12.61 12.75
N GLY A 328 0.27 -11.73 11.76
CA GLY A 328 -0.26 -10.37 11.93
C GLY A 328 0.72 -9.40 12.57
N GLU A 329 1.99 -9.76 12.71
CA GLU A 329 3.04 -8.83 13.12
C GLU A 329 3.07 -7.66 12.14
N VAL A 330 3.15 -6.43 12.67
CA VAL A 330 3.29 -5.20 11.88
C VAL A 330 4.65 -4.62 12.16
N ALA A 331 5.43 -4.45 11.10
CA ALA A 331 6.70 -3.73 11.16
C ALA A 331 6.60 -2.43 10.37
N PHE A 332 6.94 -1.31 11.02
CA PHE A 332 7.03 -0.01 10.40
C PHE A 332 8.49 0.31 10.13
N TYR A 333 8.84 0.57 8.88
CA TYR A 333 10.19 0.88 8.46
C TYR A 333 10.29 2.33 8.02
N ARG A 334 11.19 3.08 8.65
CA ARG A 334 11.43 4.49 8.36
C ARG A 334 12.23 4.64 7.08
N VAL A 335 11.65 5.29 6.06
CA VAL A 335 12.33 5.67 4.83
C VAL A 335 13.38 6.76 5.14
N PRO A 336 14.59 6.71 4.56
CA PRO A 336 15.64 7.70 4.77
C PRO A 336 15.38 8.99 3.97
N VAL A 337 14.26 9.65 4.26
CA VAL A 337 13.89 10.97 3.73
C VAL A 337 13.83 11.97 4.88
N ASP A 338 14.08 13.24 4.56
CA ASP A 338 13.93 14.35 5.50
C ASP A 338 12.44 14.57 5.79
N ASP A 339 12.03 14.25 7.03
CA ASP A 339 10.67 14.42 7.53
C ASP A 339 10.70 14.78 9.02
N PRO A 340 10.67 16.09 9.35
CA PRO A 340 10.72 16.56 10.74
C PRO A 340 9.48 16.16 11.55
N ILE A 341 8.35 15.85 10.89
CA ILE A 341 7.15 15.40 11.59
C ILE A 341 7.32 13.92 11.99
N LEU A 342 7.87 13.09 11.11
CA LEU A 342 8.22 11.71 11.49
C LEU A 342 9.30 11.67 12.58
N ASP A 343 10.27 12.58 12.55
CA ASP A 343 11.28 12.70 13.62
C ASP A 343 10.65 12.91 14.99
N ALA A 344 9.66 13.79 15.08
CA ALA A 344 8.92 14.00 16.32
C ALA A 344 8.19 12.72 16.78
N TYR A 345 7.58 11.97 15.86
CA TYR A 345 6.94 10.69 16.18
C TYR A 345 7.96 9.62 16.61
N GLN A 346 9.13 9.56 15.99
CA GLN A 346 10.21 8.64 16.40
C GLN A 346 10.67 8.95 17.82
N LEU A 347 10.83 10.22 18.18
CA LEU A 347 11.21 10.63 19.52
C LEU A 347 10.15 10.24 20.56
N ALA A 348 8.87 10.36 20.20
CA ALA A 348 7.75 9.98 21.07
C ALA A 348 7.58 8.44 21.19
N PHE A 349 7.91 7.70 20.13
CA PHE A 349 7.76 6.24 20.05
C PHE A 349 9.04 5.57 19.51
N PRO A 350 10.13 5.49 20.30
CA PRO A 350 11.44 5.06 19.82
C PRO A 350 11.48 3.65 19.22
N GLU A 351 10.62 2.75 19.71
CA GLU A 351 10.55 1.34 19.29
C GLU A 351 9.60 1.11 18.11
N LEU A 352 8.79 2.11 17.72
CA LEU A 352 7.73 1.91 16.72
C LEU A 352 8.29 1.73 15.32
N PHE A 353 9.31 2.52 14.94
CA PHE A 353 9.88 2.48 13.60
C PHE A 353 11.28 1.89 13.61
N ARG A 354 11.49 0.91 12.74
CA ARG A 354 12.76 0.26 12.46
C ARG A 354 13.44 0.96 11.27
N PRO A 355 14.78 0.98 11.18
CA PRO A 355 15.47 1.47 9.99
C PRO A 355 15.21 0.56 8.77
N MET A 356 15.23 1.12 7.55
CA MET A 356 15.06 0.32 6.31
C MET A 356 16.06 -0.84 6.18
N THR A 357 17.23 -0.73 6.81
CA THR A 357 18.27 -1.77 6.79
C THR A 357 17.85 -3.04 7.53
N GLU A 358 16.88 -2.97 8.45
CA GLU A 358 16.30 -4.13 9.14
C GLU A 358 15.15 -4.78 8.35
N MET A 359 14.70 -4.18 7.24
CA MET A 359 13.68 -4.78 6.40
C MET A 359 14.25 -6.03 5.70
N PRO A 360 13.56 -7.19 5.76
CA PRO A 360 13.97 -8.40 5.06
C PRO A 360 14.31 -8.10 3.60
N GLU A 361 15.41 -8.68 3.11
CA GLU A 361 15.89 -8.42 1.74
C GLU A 361 14.85 -8.76 0.68
N GLU A 362 14.19 -9.91 0.83
CA GLU A 362 13.08 -10.33 -0.05
C GLU A 362 12.00 -9.25 -0.10
N ALA A 363 11.54 -8.74 1.05
CA ALA A 363 10.53 -7.68 1.09
C ALA A 363 11.03 -6.34 0.49
N ARG A 364 12.32 -6.02 0.61
CA ARG A 364 12.92 -4.79 0.03
C ARG A 364 12.86 -4.80 -1.50
N LYS A 365 13.02 -5.96 -2.14
CA LYS A 365 12.93 -6.10 -3.62
C LYS A 365 11.57 -5.67 -4.17
N HIS A 366 10.52 -5.83 -3.36
CA HIS A 366 9.12 -5.51 -3.70
C HIS A 366 8.68 -4.07 -3.38
N LEU A 367 9.59 -3.21 -2.90
CA LEU A 367 9.25 -1.81 -2.64
C LEU A 367 8.86 -1.10 -3.95
N ARG A 368 7.78 -0.33 -3.92
CA ARG A 368 7.34 0.46 -5.08
C ARG A 368 7.25 1.94 -4.75
N TYR A 369 7.20 2.74 -5.80
CA TYR A 369 6.78 4.13 -5.67
C TYR A 369 5.26 4.20 -5.64
N SER A 370 4.70 4.95 -4.69
CA SER A 370 3.26 5.12 -4.59
C SER A 370 2.71 5.83 -5.83
N ARG A 371 1.71 5.23 -6.46
CA ARG A 371 0.97 5.81 -7.57
C ARG A 371 0.19 7.06 -7.11
N GLU A 372 -0.44 7.00 -5.94
CA GLU A 372 -1.19 8.15 -5.41
C GLU A 372 -0.28 9.33 -5.08
N PHE A 373 0.93 9.06 -4.59
CA PHE A 373 1.92 10.12 -4.37
C PHE A 373 2.44 10.72 -5.67
N LEU A 374 2.76 9.89 -6.67
CA LEU A 374 3.13 10.36 -8.00
C LEU A 374 2.04 11.23 -8.63
N ASN A 375 0.77 10.82 -8.53
CA ASN A 375 -0.38 11.58 -9.01
C ASN A 375 -0.49 12.94 -8.31
N LEU A 376 -0.35 12.95 -6.98
CA LEU A 376 -0.36 14.19 -6.20
C LEU A 376 0.77 15.12 -6.64
N GLN A 377 2.00 14.62 -6.68
CA GLN A 377 3.17 15.38 -7.09
C GLN A 377 3.05 15.92 -8.52
N SER A 378 2.49 15.13 -9.44
CA SER A 378 2.27 15.55 -10.83
C SER A 378 1.25 16.69 -10.93
N ARG A 379 0.18 16.64 -10.13
CA ARG A 379 -0.81 17.72 -10.05
C ARG A 379 -0.21 19.01 -9.49
N VAL A 380 0.57 18.90 -8.42
CA VAL A 380 1.25 20.06 -7.84
C VAL A 380 2.24 20.62 -8.84
N LEU A 381 3.04 19.77 -9.47
CA LEU A 381 4.02 20.18 -10.48
C LEU A 381 3.36 20.87 -11.67
N LEU A 382 2.17 20.46 -12.12
CA LEU A 382 1.46 21.16 -13.19
C LEU A 382 1.21 22.64 -12.85
N GLN A 383 0.87 22.93 -11.60
CA GLN A 383 0.62 24.29 -11.09
C GLN A 383 1.93 25.03 -10.72
N TYR A 384 2.93 24.30 -10.23
CA TYR A 384 4.16 24.81 -9.63
C TYR A 384 5.43 24.44 -10.44
N HIS A 385 5.28 24.27 -11.76
CA HIS A 385 6.40 23.92 -12.64
C HIS A 385 7.39 25.06 -12.82
N GLN A 386 6.95 26.31 -12.63
CA GLN A 386 7.80 27.50 -12.62
C GLN A 386 8.44 27.64 -11.23
N GLU A 387 9.74 27.93 -11.20
CA GLU A 387 10.50 28.07 -9.95
C GLU A 387 10.64 29.51 -9.48
N THR A 388 10.35 30.46 -10.36
CA THR A 388 10.47 31.89 -10.10
C THR A 388 9.17 32.58 -10.49
N ALA A 389 8.88 33.71 -9.87
CA ALA A 389 7.75 34.54 -10.28
C ALA A 389 7.90 34.93 -11.78
N PRO A 390 6.79 35.02 -12.54
CA PRO A 390 6.85 35.50 -13.92
C PRO A 390 7.31 36.96 -13.92
N HIS A 391 8.48 37.25 -14.50
CA HIS A 391 8.91 38.62 -14.73
C HIS A 391 8.21 39.15 -15.99
N SER A 392 7.49 40.28 -15.88
CA SER A 392 7.02 40.97 -17.07
C SER A 392 8.23 41.62 -17.77
N THR A 393 8.66 41.08 -18.90
CA THR A 393 9.49 41.85 -19.85
C THR A 393 8.59 42.83 -20.61
N ALA A 394 8.08 43.84 -19.91
CA ALA A 394 7.47 45.00 -20.53
C ALA A 394 8.55 46.01 -20.97
N ASN A 395 9.56 45.57 -21.73
CA ASN A 395 10.44 46.47 -22.48
C ASN A 395 11.32 45.75 -23.53
N ARG A 396 10.73 45.35 -24.66
CA ARG A 396 11.45 45.32 -25.95
C ARG A 396 10.54 45.87 -27.06
N MET A 397 10.75 47.15 -27.28
CA MET A 397 10.42 47.99 -28.43
C MET A 397 10.16 47.27 -29.78
N SER A 398 9.07 47.72 -30.42
CA SER A 398 8.94 48.09 -31.83
C SER A 398 9.91 47.46 -32.83
N GLY A 399 9.37 46.59 -33.69
CA GLY A 399 10.09 46.10 -34.87
C GLY A 399 9.28 45.06 -35.65
N LEU A 400 8.09 45.41 -36.12
CA LEU A 400 7.40 44.65 -37.17
C LEU A 400 8.12 44.91 -38.51
N PRO A 401 8.60 43.89 -39.25
CA PRO A 401 8.79 44.05 -40.69
C PRO A 401 7.45 43.79 -41.41
N PRO A 402 7.15 44.49 -42.51
CA PRO A 402 5.94 44.25 -43.28
C PRO A 402 6.00 42.86 -43.93
N ARG A 403 4.86 42.17 -43.91
CA ARG A 403 4.64 40.96 -44.72
C ARG A 403 4.81 41.30 -46.20
N ASN A 404 5.61 40.51 -46.90
CA ASN A 404 5.42 40.23 -48.33
C ASN A 404 4.86 38.82 -48.47
#